data_AF-A0A536KZB4-F1
#
_entry.id   AF-A0A536KZB4-F1
#
_cell.length_a   1.000
_cell.length_b   1.000
_cell.length_c   1.000
_cell.angle_alpha   90.00
_cell.angle_beta   90.00
_cell.angle_gamma   90.00
#
_symmetry.space_group_name_H-M   'P 1'
#
loop_
_entity.id
_entity.type
_entity.pdbx_description
1 polymer ?
#
loop_
_entity_poly.entity_id
_entity_poly.type
_entity_poly.pdbx_seq_one_letter_code
_entity_poly.pdbx_strand_id
1 'polypeptide(L)'
;MLSSLYLEHLSDSDLAFLGAAGESRYDVRRAPLEALIDSPQTFRALFTMPGRDPLLRGSPFLIFAVLVHRVVRDLGQASFVEEWVGPRQRVPVFDTGSLRDFGADPLRRLFLAELLASYTNVASGSTMVKTTRGWRRRRFSELDPLRLIELAELVPQADRPSVYRRLGDLSLFLTGIFPDYAGERLVAERDRRQLERALGGADRERAERHDGVWLLEQLGRRAYRIAQHGADRQTTMAGVLAEVSENFAAARRVLNFLTDRYLFPMRRQWFGTG
;
A
#
# COMPACT_ATOMS: atom_id res chain seq x y z
N MET A 1 -22.48 -2.51 6.25
CA MET A 1 -21.32 -3.42 6.36
C MET A 1 -20.02 -2.70 6.03
N LEU A 2 -19.95 -1.89 4.97
CA LEU A 2 -18.72 -1.14 4.68
C LEU A 2 -18.47 0.04 5.64
N SER A 3 -19.49 0.84 5.95
CA SER A 3 -19.37 1.89 6.98
C SER A 3 -18.86 1.36 8.32
N SER A 4 -19.24 0.14 8.74
CA SER A 4 -18.73 -0.44 9.98
C SER A 4 -17.23 -0.76 9.91
N LEU A 5 -16.72 -1.19 8.75
CA LEU A 5 -15.28 -1.39 8.57
C LEU A 5 -14.51 -0.06 8.62
N TYR A 6 -15.05 1.01 8.04
CA TYR A 6 -14.46 2.35 8.20
C TYR A 6 -14.46 2.82 9.67
N LEU A 7 -15.53 2.53 10.43
CA LEU A 7 -15.61 2.87 11.86
C LEU A 7 -14.56 2.16 12.71
N GLU A 8 -14.07 0.98 12.31
CA GLU A 8 -13.01 0.26 13.03
C GLU A 8 -11.67 1.00 13.00
N HIS A 9 -11.48 1.89 12.02
CA HIS A 9 -10.22 2.62 11.82
C HIS A 9 -10.31 4.12 12.14
N LEU A 10 -11.49 4.71 12.07
CA LEU A 10 -11.70 6.15 12.31
C LEU A 10 -11.72 6.45 13.81
N SER A 11 -10.88 7.40 14.22
CA SER A 11 -10.90 7.95 15.57
C SER A 11 -12.10 8.86 15.80
N ASP A 12 -12.44 9.15 17.06
CA ASP A 12 -13.49 10.13 17.39
C ASP A 12 -13.20 11.51 16.80
N SER A 13 -11.91 11.91 16.74
CA SER A 13 -11.50 13.14 16.07
C SER A 13 -11.75 13.11 14.57
N ASP A 14 -11.56 11.96 13.91
CA ASP A 14 -11.83 11.81 12.48
C ASP A 14 -13.33 11.92 12.19
N LEU A 15 -14.16 11.31 13.04
CA LEU A 15 -15.62 11.38 12.92
C LEU A 15 -16.14 12.80 13.16
N ALA A 16 -15.60 13.51 14.16
CA ALA A 16 -15.92 14.91 14.39
C ALA A 16 -15.52 15.78 13.19
N PHE A 17 -14.34 15.53 12.62
CA PHE A 17 -13.87 16.21 11.43
C PHE A 17 -14.78 15.97 10.22
N LEU A 18 -15.14 14.71 9.94
CA LEU A 18 -16.04 14.35 8.83
C LEU A 18 -17.43 14.98 8.99
N GLY A 19 -17.96 15.03 10.21
CA GLY A 19 -19.23 15.70 10.50
C GLY A 19 -19.19 17.18 10.21
N ALA A 20 -18.13 17.86 10.66
CA ALA A 20 -17.94 19.28 10.43
C ALA A 20 -17.72 19.62 8.95
N ALA A 21 -16.88 18.85 8.25
CA ALA A 21 -16.57 19.08 6.84
C ALA A 21 -17.73 18.72 5.90
N GLY A 22 -18.54 17.72 6.26
CA GLY A 22 -19.70 17.29 5.49
C GLY A 22 -20.98 18.07 5.79
N GLU A 23 -20.94 19.07 6.67
CA GLU A 23 -22.12 19.79 7.17
C GLU A 23 -23.25 18.85 7.67
N SER A 24 -22.88 17.68 8.20
CA SER A 24 -23.85 16.68 8.62
C SER A 24 -24.56 17.15 9.89
N ARG A 25 -25.88 17.34 9.78
CA ARG A 25 -26.76 17.65 10.93
C ARG A 25 -27.13 16.41 11.76
N TYR A 26 -26.74 15.22 11.31
CA TYR A 26 -27.03 13.93 11.93
C TYR A 26 -25.77 13.31 12.54
N ASP A 27 -25.97 12.36 13.45
CA ASP A 27 -24.90 11.51 14.01
C ASP A 27 -24.07 10.88 12.89
N VAL A 28 -22.81 11.29 12.79
CA VAL A 28 -21.84 10.86 11.76
C VAL A 28 -21.68 9.35 11.75
N ARG A 29 -21.81 8.69 12.90
CA ARG A 29 -21.69 7.22 13.01
C ARG A 29 -22.81 6.48 12.29
N ARG A 30 -23.93 7.15 12.00
CA ARG A 30 -25.07 6.61 11.23
C ARG A 30 -25.10 7.12 9.79
N ALA A 31 -24.23 8.05 9.44
CA ALA A 31 -24.13 8.60 8.09
C ALA A 31 -23.43 7.62 7.12
N PRO A 32 -23.66 7.75 5.80
CA PRO A 32 -22.89 7.00 4.80
C PRO A 32 -21.45 7.52 4.77
N LEU A 33 -20.57 6.93 5.59
CA LEU A 33 -19.18 7.38 5.76
C LEU A 33 -18.41 7.46 4.44
N GLU A 34 -18.64 6.54 3.51
CA GLU A 34 -17.98 6.59 2.19
C GLU A 34 -18.30 7.88 1.43
N ALA A 35 -19.55 8.36 1.51
CA ALA A 35 -19.96 9.60 0.85
C ALA A 35 -19.34 10.83 1.53
N LEU A 36 -19.17 10.80 2.85
CA LEU A 36 -18.46 11.85 3.59
C LEU A 36 -16.97 11.87 3.26
N ILE A 37 -16.35 10.70 3.11
CA ILE A 37 -14.93 10.56 2.74
C ILE A 37 -14.69 11.01 1.29
N ASP A 38 -15.55 10.63 0.35
CA ASP A 38 -15.46 11.03 -1.08
C ASP A 38 -15.89 12.49 -1.33
N SER A 39 -16.39 13.18 -0.32
CA SER A 39 -16.86 14.56 -0.45
C SER A 39 -15.72 15.53 -0.83
N PRO A 40 -15.88 16.36 -1.88
CA PRO A 40 -14.92 17.42 -2.21
C PRO A 40 -14.69 18.43 -1.08
N GLN A 41 -15.67 18.60 -0.18
CA GLN A 41 -15.59 19.47 0.99
C GLN A 41 -14.58 18.88 2.00
N THR A 42 -14.67 17.58 2.28
CA THR A 42 -13.72 16.85 3.14
C THR A 42 -12.31 16.93 2.60
N PHE A 43 -12.13 16.68 1.29
CA PHE A 43 -10.82 16.84 0.64
C PHE A 43 -10.26 18.26 0.81
N ARG A 44 -11.07 19.29 0.53
CA ARG A 44 -10.61 20.69 0.67
C ARG A 44 -10.26 21.04 2.12
N ALA A 45 -11.07 20.60 3.08
CA ALA A 45 -10.82 20.84 4.50
C ALA A 45 -9.50 20.23 4.99
N LEU A 46 -9.12 19.05 4.47
CA LEU A 46 -7.83 18.42 4.79
C LEU A 46 -6.65 19.09 4.06
N PHE A 47 -6.77 19.34 2.75
CA PHE A 47 -5.61 19.59 1.89
C PHE A 47 -5.44 21.03 1.37
N THR A 48 -6.43 21.92 1.49
CA THR A 48 -6.36 23.26 0.84
C THR A 48 -5.66 24.35 1.66
N MET A 49 -5.40 24.12 2.94
CA MET A 49 -4.73 25.12 3.79
C MET A 49 -3.20 25.03 3.64
N PRO A 50 -2.54 26.03 3.02
CA PRO A 50 -1.10 25.98 2.77
C PRO A 50 -0.28 25.93 4.06
N GLY A 51 0.79 25.12 4.07
CA GLY A 51 1.80 25.15 5.13
C GLY A 51 1.47 24.39 6.43
N ARG A 52 0.34 23.66 6.51
CA ARG A 52 0.04 22.75 7.64
C ARG A 52 -0.03 21.31 7.16
N ASP A 53 0.69 20.43 7.86
CA ASP A 53 0.68 18.99 7.59
C ASP A 53 -0.74 18.41 7.83
N PRO A 54 -1.37 17.78 6.81
CA PRO A 54 -2.63 17.06 6.96
C PRO A 54 -2.65 16.05 8.12
N LEU A 55 -1.52 15.43 8.47
CA LEU A 55 -1.40 14.51 9.62
C LEU A 55 -1.73 15.18 10.97
N LEU A 56 -1.75 16.51 11.03
CA LEU A 56 -2.18 17.25 12.22
C LEU A 56 -3.70 17.41 12.32
N ARG A 57 -4.46 17.02 11.30
CA ARG A 57 -5.92 17.21 11.21
C ARG A 57 -6.74 15.94 11.26
N GLY A 58 -6.14 14.81 10.94
CA GLY A 58 -6.80 13.52 10.96
C GLY A 58 -5.79 12.40 11.12
N SER A 59 -6.29 11.22 11.47
CA SER A 59 -5.47 10.02 11.49
C SER A 59 -4.88 9.73 10.10
N PRO A 60 -3.73 9.02 10.03
CA PRO A 60 -3.20 8.52 8.77
C PRO A 60 -4.26 7.82 7.91
N PHE A 61 -5.10 7.00 8.55
CA PHE A 61 -6.17 6.28 7.88
C PHE A 61 -7.18 7.23 7.21
N LEU A 62 -7.70 8.24 7.93
CA LEU A 62 -8.64 9.20 7.34
C LEU A 62 -8.03 9.90 6.12
N ILE A 63 -6.78 10.34 6.24
CA ILE A 63 -6.06 11.07 5.19
C ILE A 63 -5.93 10.21 3.95
N PHE A 64 -5.47 8.95 4.07
CA PHE A 64 -5.34 8.07 2.93
C PHE A 64 -6.68 7.62 2.37
N ALA A 65 -7.70 7.43 3.19
CA ALA A 65 -9.05 7.15 2.71
C ALA A 65 -9.54 8.28 1.79
N VAL A 66 -9.43 9.53 2.23
CA VAL A 66 -9.83 10.69 1.42
C VAL A 66 -8.99 10.80 0.13
N LEU A 67 -7.67 10.57 0.21
CA LEU A 67 -6.80 10.57 -0.98
C LEU A 67 -7.13 9.47 -1.98
N VAL A 68 -7.38 8.25 -1.52
CA VAL A 68 -7.72 7.11 -2.37
C VAL A 68 -9.04 7.36 -3.09
N HIS A 69 -10.08 7.82 -2.39
CA HIS A 69 -11.35 8.18 -3.02
C HIS A 69 -11.18 9.33 -4.03
N ARG A 70 -10.40 10.35 -3.67
CA ARG A 70 -10.08 11.46 -4.56
C ARG A 70 -9.35 11.00 -5.83
N VAL A 71 -8.41 10.07 -5.72
CA VAL A 71 -7.66 9.51 -6.85
C VAL A 71 -8.56 8.74 -7.79
N VAL A 72 -9.46 7.90 -7.28
CA VAL A 72 -10.41 7.16 -8.12
C VAL A 72 -11.30 8.11 -8.92
N ARG A 73 -11.74 9.21 -8.29
CA ARG A 73 -12.50 10.28 -8.97
C ARG A 73 -11.68 10.97 -10.06
N ASP A 74 -10.44 11.33 -9.76
CA ASP A 74 -9.54 11.99 -10.71
C ASP A 74 -9.13 11.09 -11.88
N LEU A 75 -8.93 9.79 -11.65
CA LEU A 75 -8.70 8.80 -12.71
C LEU A 75 -9.86 8.75 -13.70
N GLY A 76 -11.10 8.95 -13.24
CA GLY A 76 -12.28 9.06 -14.09
C GLY A 76 -12.28 10.27 -15.03
N GLN A 77 -11.39 11.25 -14.82
CA GLN A 77 -11.22 12.45 -15.65
C GLN A 77 -9.85 12.48 -16.36
N ALA A 78 -8.96 11.53 -16.07
CA ALA A 78 -7.62 11.49 -16.63
C ALA A 78 -7.62 10.84 -18.02
N SER A 79 -6.97 11.49 -18.98
CA SER A 79 -6.75 10.94 -20.32
C SER A 79 -5.58 9.95 -20.36
N PHE A 80 -4.60 10.09 -19.47
CA PHE A 80 -3.47 9.19 -19.32
C PHE A 80 -2.97 9.17 -17.88
N VAL A 81 -2.16 8.16 -17.56
CA VAL A 81 -1.35 8.10 -16.34
C VAL A 81 0.13 7.94 -16.70
N GLU A 82 1.01 8.50 -15.89
CA GLU A 82 2.45 8.32 -16.05
C GLU A 82 2.88 6.97 -15.46
N GLU A 83 3.19 6.00 -16.33
CA GLU A 83 3.71 4.70 -15.93
C GLU A 83 5.23 4.72 -15.81
N TRP A 84 5.73 4.19 -14.69
CA TRP A 84 7.15 3.96 -14.49
C TRP A 84 7.67 2.84 -15.41
N VAL A 85 8.77 3.10 -16.12
CA VAL A 85 9.43 2.13 -17.02
C VAL A 85 10.93 1.95 -16.71
N GLY A 86 11.44 2.73 -15.75
CA GLY A 86 12.84 2.69 -15.34
C GLY A 86 13.14 3.81 -14.34
N PRO A 87 14.29 3.77 -13.65
CA PRO A 87 14.65 4.79 -12.66
C PRO A 87 14.57 6.21 -13.27
N ARG A 88 13.71 7.05 -12.68
CA ARG A 88 13.43 8.43 -13.12
C ARG A 88 12.86 8.53 -14.55
N GLN A 89 12.37 7.43 -15.12
CA GLN A 89 11.78 7.37 -16.45
C GLN A 89 10.31 6.98 -16.35
N ARG A 90 9.46 7.79 -16.99
CA ARG A 90 8.02 7.59 -17.02
C ARG A 90 7.48 7.84 -18.42
N VAL A 91 6.43 7.13 -18.76
CA VAL A 91 5.75 7.24 -20.06
C VAL A 91 4.23 7.37 -19.85
N PRO A 92 3.55 8.19 -20.66
CA PRO A 92 2.10 8.28 -20.60
C PRO A 92 1.45 7.01 -21.15
N VAL A 93 0.55 6.42 -20.37
CA VAL A 93 -0.24 5.23 -20.73
C VAL A 93 -1.72 5.58 -20.67
N PHE A 94 -2.44 5.22 -21.73
CA PHE A 94 -3.85 5.59 -21.96
C PHE A 94 -4.85 4.53 -21.48
N ASP A 95 -4.46 3.73 -20.49
CA ASP A 95 -5.30 2.68 -19.89
C ASP A 95 -5.84 3.14 -18.52
N THR A 96 -6.58 4.25 -18.51
CA THR A 96 -7.21 4.76 -17.27
C THR A 96 -8.48 4.00 -16.90
N GLY A 97 -9.08 3.30 -17.87
CA GLY A 97 -10.29 2.48 -17.68
C GLY A 97 -10.07 1.33 -16.69
N SER A 98 -9.03 0.52 -16.90
CA SER A 98 -8.72 -0.60 -15.99
C SER A 98 -8.44 -0.14 -14.55
N LEU A 99 -7.81 1.02 -14.38
CA LEU A 99 -7.51 1.61 -13.08
C LEU A 99 -8.78 2.14 -12.39
N ARG A 100 -9.69 2.73 -13.17
CA ARG A 100 -11.00 3.15 -12.68
C ARG A 100 -11.83 1.95 -12.23
N ASP A 101 -11.86 0.89 -13.02
CA ASP A 101 -12.59 -0.34 -12.69
C ASP A 101 -12.00 -1.01 -11.45
N PHE A 102 -10.67 -0.91 -11.26
CA PHE A 102 -10.03 -1.32 -10.02
C PHE A 102 -10.50 -0.50 -8.82
N GLY A 103 -10.48 0.82 -8.94
CA GLY A 103 -10.87 1.74 -7.87
C GLY A 103 -12.38 1.81 -7.57
N ALA A 104 -13.23 1.31 -8.47
CA ALA A 104 -14.68 1.35 -8.32
C ALA A 104 -15.16 0.55 -7.11
N ASP A 105 -14.49 -0.54 -6.78
CA ASP A 105 -14.84 -1.36 -5.62
C ASP A 105 -14.48 -0.63 -4.31
N PRO A 106 -15.47 -0.42 -3.44
CA PRO A 106 -15.23 0.20 -2.15
C PRO A 106 -14.28 -0.56 -1.21
N LEU A 107 -14.26 -1.89 -1.24
CA LEU A 107 -13.37 -2.70 -0.40
C LEU A 107 -11.91 -2.58 -0.84
N ARG A 108 -11.66 -2.47 -2.15
CA ARG A 108 -10.31 -2.20 -2.68
C ARG A 108 -9.82 -0.81 -2.28
N ARG A 109 -10.71 0.18 -2.24
CA ARG A 109 -10.39 1.53 -1.71
C ARG A 109 -10.05 1.50 -0.22
N LEU A 110 -10.85 0.81 0.59
CA LEU A 110 -10.59 0.62 2.01
C LEU A 110 -9.23 -0.06 2.23
N PHE A 111 -8.95 -1.15 1.51
CA PHE A 111 -7.69 -1.87 1.58
C PHE A 111 -6.47 -0.98 1.27
N LEU A 112 -6.53 -0.16 0.21
CA LEU A 112 -5.44 0.76 -0.10
C LEU A 112 -5.23 1.81 1.01
N ALA A 113 -6.30 2.29 1.64
CA ALA A 113 -6.20 3.23 2.75
C ALA A 113 -5.57 2.59 3.99
N GLU A 114 -5.99 1.36 4.34
CA GLU A 114 -5.37 0.56 5.42
C GLU A 114 -3.88 0.32 5.16
N LEU A 115 -3.54 -0.10 3.93
CA LEU A 115 -2.16 -0.37 3.53
C LEU A 115 -1.30 0.87 3.73
N LEU A 116 -1.70 2.03 3.20
CA LEU A 116 -0.92 3.26 3.32
C LEU A 116 -0.78 3.73 4.77
N ALA A 117 -1.88 3.67 5.54
CA ALA A 117 -1.86 4.02 6.96
C ALA A 117 -0.92 3.12 7.77
N SER A 118 -0.82 1.83 7.42
CA SER A 118 0.05 0.87 8.09
C SER A 118 1.56 1.15 7.92
N TYR A 119 1.95 2.03 7.00
CA TYR A 119 3.33 2.40 6.74
C TYR A 119 3.71 3.81 7.21
N THR A 120 2.81 4.57 7.83
CA THR A 120 3.20 5.88 8.42
C THR A 120 4.02 5.71 9.71
N ASN A 121 3.83 4.61 10.42
CA ASN A 121 4.63 4.24 11.59
C ASN A 121 5.32 2.90 11.31
N VAL A 122 6.45 2.96 10.61
CA VAL A 122 7.24 1.75 10.31
C VAL A 122 8.02 1.32 11.54
N ALA A 123 7.81 0.08 11.99
CA ALA A 123 8.70 -0.49 13.01
C ALA A 123 10.09 -0.74 12.40
N SER A 124 11.10 -0.10 12.97
CA SER A 124 12.50 -0.34 12.62
C SER A 124 13.35 -0.33 13.87
N GLY A 125 14.44 -1.11 13.87
CA GLY A 125 15.30 -1.25 15.04
C GLY A 125 16.58 -2.02 14.75
N SER A 126 17.34 -2.35 15.79
CA SER A 126 18.53 -3.18 15.67
C SER A 126 18.51 -4.31 16.68
N THR A 127 18.70 -5.54 16.23
CA THR A 127 18.82 -6.73 17.08
C THR A 127 20.22 -7.32 16.99
N MET A 128 20.70 -7.92 18.07
CA MET A 128 21.97 -8.65 18.08
C MET A 128 21.68 -10.11 17.71
N VAL A 129 22.20 -10.54 16.55
CA VAL A 129 22.05 -11.93 16.10
C VAL A 129 23.36 -12.67 16.30
N LYS A 130 23.30 -13.82 16.96
CA LYS A 130 24.45 -14.71 17.09
C LYS A 130 24.70 -15.40 15.75
N THR A 131 25.87 -15.21 15.18
CA THR A 131 26.31 -15.85 13.94
C THR A 131 27.44 -16.85 14.23
N THR A 132 27.80 -17.67 13.25
CA THR A 132 28.98 -18.57 13.32
C THR A 132 30.28 -17.82 13.58
N ARG A 133 30.32 -16.49 13.33
CA ARG A 133 31.47 -15.61 13.56
C ARG A 133 31.29 -14.66 14.76
N GLY A 134 30.37 -14.98 15.68
CA GLY A 134 30.07 -14.17 16.87
C GLY A 134 28.81 -13.32 16.76
N TRP A 135 28.60 -12.46 17.77
CA TRP A 135 27.45 -11.56 17.83
C TRP A 135 27.58 -10.42 16.82
N ARG A 136 26.56 -10.24 15.97
CA ARG A 136 26.50 -9.17 14.98
C ARG A 136 25.25 -8.35 15.18
N ARG A 137 25.40 -7.03 15.21
CA ARG A 137 24.28 -6.09 15.17
C ARG A 137 23.65 -6.15 13.77
N ARG A 138 22.36 -6.46 13.68
CA ARG A 138 21.58 -6.41 12.45
C ARG A 138 20.46 -5.40 12.60
N ARG A 139 20.36 -4.47 11.64
CA ARG A 139 19.21 -3.57 11.53
C ARG A 139 18.04 -4.37 10.95
N PHE A 140 16.85 -4.22 11.52
CA PHE A 140 15.60 -4.70 10.94
C PHE A 140 14.75 -3.49 10.58
N SER A 141 14.03 -3.60 9.47
CA SER A 141 13.05 -2.63 9.01
C SER A 141 11.90 -3.41 8.41
N GLU A 142 10.66 -3.04 8.75
CA GLU A 142 9.48 -3.56 8.06
C GLU A 142 9.46 -3.16 6.57
N LEU A 143 10.34 -2.25 6.13
CA LEU A 143 10.57 -1.92 4.73
C LEU A 143 11.61 -2.83 4.06
N ASP A 144 11.92 -3.98 4.63
CA ASP A 144 12.87 -4.96 4.07
C ASP A 144 12.15 -6.27 3.67
N PRO A 145 11.84 -6.49 2.37
CA PRO A 145 11.17 -7.71 1.92
C PRO A 145 11.98 -8.98 2.21
N LEU A 146 13.33 -8.91 2.24
CA LEU A 146 14.16 -10.07 2.56
C LEU A 146 13.96 -10.50 4.01
N ARG A 147 13.75 -9.56 4.94
CA ARG A 147 13.48 -9.86 6.34
C ARG A 147 12.12 -10.52 6.54
N LEU A 148 11.11 -10.12 5.78
CA LEU A 148 9.80 -10.75 5.83
C LEU A 148 9.84 -12.17 5.24
N ILE A 149 10.63 -12.39 4.17
CA ILE A 149 10.88 -13.75 3.65
C ILE A 149 11.57 -14.62 4.71
N GLU A 150 12.67 -14.14 5.30
CA GLU A 150 13.38 -14.84 6.38
C GLU A 150 12.43 -15.13 7.57
N LEU A 151 11.59 -14.17 7.95
CA LEU A 151 10.61 -14.34 9.03
C LEU A 151 9.58 -15.42 8.70
N ALA A 152 9.07 -15.46 7.46
CA ALA A 152 8.09 -16.45 7.02
C ALA A 152 8.62 -17.90 7.12
N GLU A 153 9.94 -18.09 7.00
CA GLU A 153 10.58 -19.40 7.19
C GLU A 153 10.70 -19.80 8.67
N LEU A 154 10.81 -18.82 9.57
CA LEU A 154 11.03 -19.02 11.00
C LEU A 154 9.74 -19.19 11.81
N VAL A 155 8.64 -18.59 11.36
CA VAL A 155 7.36 -18.65 12.09
C VAL A 155 6.64 -20.00 11.89
N PRO A 156 5.83 -20.43 12.89
CA PRO A 156 4.95 -21.59 12.75
C PRO A 156 4.04 -21.48 11.53
N GLN A 157 3.65 -22.64 10.96
CA GLN A 157 2.84 -22.67 9.73
C GLN A 157 1.52 -21.91 9.85
N ALA A 158 0.91 -21.90 11.03
CA ALA A 158 -0.33 -21.17 11.31
C ALA A 158 -0.16 -19.63 11.21
N ASP A 159 1.03 -19.11 11.48
CA ASP A 159 1.30 -17.66 11.50
C ASP A 159 1.81 -17.14 10.15
N ARG A 160 2.32 -18.02 9.29
CA ARG A 160 2.85 -17.67 7.95
C ARG A 160 1.91 -16.80 7.11
N PRO A 161 0.58 -17.03 7.06
CA PRO A 161 -0.32 -16.21 6.24
C PRO A 161 -0.25 -14.72 6.58
N SER A 162 -0.09 -14.37 7.85
CA SER A 162 0.04 -12.97 8.29
C SER A 162 1.34 -12.32 7.80
N VAL A 163 2.46 -13.05 7.85
CA VAL A 163 3.76 -12.57 7.34
C VAL A 163 3.72 -12.41 5.83
N TYR A 164 3.08 -13.34 5.12
CA TYR A 164 2.88 -13.22 3.67
C TYR A 164 1.94 -12.07 3.30
N ARG A 165 0.90 -11.79 4.09
CA ARG A 165 0.08 -10.58 3.90
C ARG A 165 0.96 -9.34 3.98
N ARG A 166 1.75 -9.21 5.04
CA ARG A 166 2.66 -8.06 5.22
C ARG A 166 3.70 -7.95 4.09
N LEU A 167 4.19 -9.07 3.57
CA LEU A 167 5.10 -9.08 2.40
C LEU A 167 4.41 -8.60 1.12
N GLY A 168 3.13 -8.99 0.92
CA GLY A 168 2.29 -8.47 -0.16
C GLY A 168 2.09 -6.96 -0.04
N ASP A 169 1.67 -6.51 1.14
CA ASP A 169 1.46 -5.08 1.45
C ASP A 169 2.74 -4.28 1.19
N LEU A 170 3.89 -4.79 1.65
CA LEU A 170 5.18 -4.14 1.46
C LEU A 170 5.56 -4.06 -0.02
N SER A 171 5.37 -5.15 -0.76
CA SER A 171 5.70 -5.18 -2.18
C SER A 171 4.86 -4.17 -2.96
N LEU A 172 3.56 -4.07 -2.63
CA LEU A 172 2.65 -3.12 -3.26
C LEU A 172 2.98 -1.68 -2.84
N PHE A 173 3.31 -1.46 -1.56
CA PHE A 173 3.73 -0.16 -1.05
C PHE A 173 5.02 0.33 -1.70
N LEU A 174 6.07 -0.49 -1.77
CA LEU A 174 7.35 -0.10 -2.36
C LEU A 174 7.21 0.20 -3.85
N THR A 175 6.50 -0.66 -4.60
CA THR A 175 6.31 -0.47 -6.04
C THR A 175 5.31 0.66 -6.36
N GLY A 176 4.35 0.93 -5.48
CA GLY A 176 3.33 1.97 -5.62
C GLY A 176 3.78 3.38 -5.19
N ILE A 177 4.52 3.48 -4.08
CA ILE A 177 4.89 4.78 -3.47
C ILE A 177 6.34 5.16 -3.77
N PHE A 178 7.22 4.17 -3.93
CA PHE A 178 8.65 4.37 -4.15
C PHE A 178 9.19 3.54 -5.33
N PRO A 179 8.60 3.62 -6.55
CA PRO A 179 8.99 2.77 -7.67
C PRO A 179 10.48 2.92 -8.06
N ASP A 180 11.04 4.13 -7.99
CA ASP A 180 12.47 4.37 -8.24
C ASP A 180 13.36 3.65 -7.21
N TYR A 181 12.97 3.68 -5.92
CA TYR A 181 13.68 2.93 -4.89
C TYR A 181 13.52 1.43 -5.09
N ALA A 182 12.33 0.94 -5.46
CA ALA A 182 12.10 -0.47 -5.75
C ALA A 182 12.97 -0.96 -6.92
N GLY A 183 13.09 -0.17 -7.98
CA GLY A 183 13.96 -0.45 -9.12
C GLY A 183 15.45 -0.38 -8.76
N GLU A 184 15.88 0.67 -8.05
CA GLU A 184 17.30 0.91 -7.70
C GLU A 184 17.79 0.01 -6.54
N ARG A 185 16.96 -0.30 -5.55
CA ARG A 185 17.34 -1.13 -4.38
C ARG A 185 17.84 -2.51 -4.79
N LEU A 186 17.29 -3.05 -5.86
CA LEU A 186 17.63 -4.38 -6.35
C LEU A 186 18.81 -4.40 -7.33
N VAL A 187 19.53 -3.28 -7.44
CA VAL A 187 20.83 -3.22 -8.15
C VAL A 187 21.88 -4.08 -7.44
N ALA A 188 21.76 -4.30 -6.13
CA ALA A 188 22.63 -5.24 -5.43
C ALA A 188 22.28 -6.69 -5.81
N GLU A 189 23.14 -7.31 -6.64
CA GLU A 189 23.00 -8.67 -7.19
C GLU A 189 22.74 -9.77 -6.13
N ARG A 190 23.18 -9.56 -4.89
CA ARG A 190 22.89 -10.49 -3.78
C ARG A 190 21.43 -10.44 -3.37
N ASP A 191 20.89 -9.24 -3.19
CA ASP A 191 19.52 -9.03 -2.70
C ASP A 191 18.53 -9.48 -3.76
N ARG A 192 18.84 -9.19 -5.03
CA ARG A 192 18.11 -9.69 -6.19
C ARG A 192 17.97 -11.22 -6.18
N ARG A 193 19.08 -11.96 -6.11
CA ARG A 193 19.07 -13.44 -6.11
C ARG A 193 18.31 -14.05 -4.94
N GLN A 194 18.26 -13.37 -3.79
CA GLN A 194 17.46 -13.83 -2.66
C GLN A 194 15.96 -13.64 -2.91
N LEU A 195 15.54 -12.53 -3.52
CA LEU A 195 14.15 -12.33 -3.90
C LEU A 195 13.71 -13.31 -5.00
N GLU A 196 14.54 -13.56 -6.00
CA GLU A 196 14.25 -14.52 -7.07
C GLU A 196 14.00 -15.94 -6.52
N ARG A 197 14.69 -16.34 -5.45
CA ARG A 197 14.47 -17.62 -4.78
C ARG A 197 13.10 -17.72 -4.10
N ALA A 198 12.54 -16.58 -3.69
CA ALA A 198 11.22 -16.52 -3.04
C ALA A 198 10.05 -16.54 -4.05
N LEU A 199 10.34 -16.42 -5.35
CA LEU A 199 9.37 -16.55 -6.43
C LEU A 199 9.00 -18.02 -6.70
N GLY A 200 7.88 -18.22 -7.41
CA GLY A 200 7.55 -19.54 -7.98
C GLY A 200 8.50 -19.91 -9.13
N GLY A 201 8.60 -21.20 -9.47
CA GLY A 201 9.56 -21.70 -10.47
C GLY A 201 9.48 -20.99 -11.83
N ALA A 202 8.27 -20.85 -12.39
CA ALA A 202 8.06 -20.19 -13.69
C ALA A 202 8.42 -18.69 -13.66
N ASP A 203 8.14 -17.98 -12.57
CA ASP A 203 8.49 -16.56 -12.43
C ASP A 203 9.99 -16.38 -12.22
N ARG A 204 10.62 -17.31 -11.48
CA ARG A 204 12.06 -17.32 -11.24
C ARG A 204 12.87 -17.47 -12.53
N GLU A 205 12.42 -18.29 -13.48
CA GLU A 205 13.06 -18.42 -14.79
C GLU A 205 12.98 -17.14 -15.64
N ARG A 206 11.91 -16.35 -15.44
CA ARG A 206 11.71 -15.08 -16.15
C ARG A 206 12.41 -13.91 -15.48
N ALA A 207 12.77 -14.06 -14.21
CA ALA A 207 13.30 -12.99 -13.38
C ALA A 207 14.46 -12.25 -14.03
N GLU A 208 15.47 -12.97 -14.55
CA GLU A 208 16.70 -12.41 -15.15
C GLU A 208 16.44 -11.34 -16.22
N ARG A 209 15.27 -11.38 -16.89
CA ARG A 209 14.90 -10.47 -17.97
C ARG A 209 14.12 -9.24 -17.51
N HIS A 210 13.87 -9.10 -16.21
CA HIS A 210 12.96 -8.10 -15.66
C HIS A 210 13.60 -7.30 -14.52
N ASP A 211 13.07 -6.09 -14.31
CA ASP A 211 13.53 -5.15 -13.29
C ASP A 211 13.04 -5.50 -11.87
N GLY A 212 13.47 -4.70 -10.90
CA GLY A 212 13.12 -4.88 -9.49
C GLY A 212 11.63 -4.64 -9.17
N VAL A 213 10.95 -3.77 -9.92
CA VAL A 213 9.51 -3.53 -9.74
C VAL A 213 8.73 -4.77 -10.14
N TRP A 214 9.08 -5.39 -11.27
CA TRP A 214 8.49 -6.65 -11.70
C TRP A 214 8.73 -7.78 -10.69
N LEU A 215 9.94 -7.89 -10.13
CA LEU A 215 10.26 -8.91 -9.12
C LEU A 215 9.38 -8.75 -7.87
N LEU A 216 9.26 -7.53 -7.36
CA LEU A 216 8.42 -7.23 -6.20
C LEU A 216 6.94 -7.42 -6.51
N GLU A 217 6.50 -7.09 -7.72
CA GLU A 217 5.14 -7.39 -8.18
C GLU A 217 4.86 -8.89 -8.13
N GLN A 218 5.70 -9.74 -8.73
CA GLN A 218 5.48 -11.19 -8.68
C GLN A 218 5.55 -11.75 -7.26
N LEU A 219 6.45 -11.23 -6.44
CA LEU A 219 6.56 -11.59 -5.03
C LEU A 219 5.28 -11.23 -4.27
N GLY A 220 4.78 -10.01 -4.45
CA GLY A 220 3.56 -9.53 -3.80
C GLY A 220 2.32 -10.32 -4.22
N ARG A 221 2.17 -10.60 -5.53
CA ARG A 221 1.10 -11.47 -6.05
C ARG A 221 1.14 -12.87 -5.45
N ARG A 222 2.33 -13.45 -5.30
CA ARG A 222 2.50 -14.76 -4.64
C ARG A 222 2.17 -14.67 -3.15
N ALA A 223 2.63 -13.62 -2.48
CA ALA A 223 2.43 -13.43 -1.05
C ALA A 223 0.95 -13.26 -0.69
N TYR A 224 0.19 -12.45 -1.43
CA TYR A 224 -1.26 -12.34 -1.24
C TYR A 224 -2.00 -13.64 -1.50
N ARG A 225 -1.63 -14.41 -2.52
CA ARG A 225 -2.21 -15.75 -2.75
C ARG A 225 -1.99 -16.67 -1.55
N ILE A 226 -0.77 -16.72 -1.01
CA ILE A 226 -0.48 -17.54 0.17
C ILE A 226 -1.28 -17.06 1.39
N ALA A 227 -1.33 -15.74 1.61
CA ALA A 227 -2.09 -15.15 2.71
C ALA A 227 -3.58 -15.47 2.60
N GLN A 228 -4.15 -15.38 1.40
CA GLN A 228 -5.55 -15.70 1.12
C GLN A 228 -5.89 -17.18 1.36
N HIS A 229 -4.98 -18.11 1.06
CA HIS A 229 -5.20 -19.54 1.34
C HIS A 229 -5.20 -19.87 2.84
N GLY A 230 -4.50 -19.08 3.65
CA GLY A 230 -4.44 -19.25 5.10
C GLY A 230 -5.44 -18.39 5.88
N ALA A 231 -6.12 -17.45 5.22
CA ALA A 231 -7.22 -16.70 5.81
C ALA A 231 -8.48 -17.57 5.87
N ASP A 232 -9.36 -17.28 6.85
CA ASP A 232 -10.70 -17.87 6.84
C ASP A 232 -11.42 -17.46 5.55
N ARG A 233 -11.78 -18.45 4.72
CA ARG A 233 -12.36 -18.25 3.38
C ARG A 233 -13.68 -17.48 3.43
N GLN A 234 -14.35 -17.43 4.57
CA GLN A 234 -15.57 -16.65 4.79
C GLN A 234 -15.30 -15.16 5.05
N THR A 235 -14.05 -14.73 5.27
CA THR A 235 -13.72 -13.35 5.59
C THR A 235 -13.70 -12.48 4.34
N THR A 236 -14.41 -11.34 4.36
CA THR A 236 -14.44 -10.33 3.28
C THR A 236 -13.05 -9.95 2.77
N MET A 237 -12.08 -9.84 3.69
CA MET A 237 -10.69 -9.50 3.37
C MET A 237 -9.98 -10.58 2.54
N ALA A 238 -10.34 -11.86 2.67
CA ALA A 238 -9.75 -12.93 1.85
C ALA A 238 -10.09 -12.76 0.36
N GLY A 239 -11.31 -12.30 0.05
CA GLY A 239 -11.73 -11.95 -1.31
C GLY A 239 -10.93 -10.79 -1.88
N VAL A 240 -10.74 -9.72 -1.09
CA VAL A 240 -9.95 -8.54 -1.50
C VAL A 240 -8.50 -8.92 -1.79
N LEU A 241 -7.87 -9.78 -0.96
CA LEU A 241 -6.50 -10.24 -1.21
C LEU A 241 -6.39 -11.03 -2.53
N ALA A 242 -7.39 -11.84 -2.88
CA ALA A 242 -7.41 -12.54 -4.16
C ALA A 242 -7.47 -11.54 -5.32
N GLU A 243 -8.41 -10.59 -5.29
CA GLU A 243 -8.58 -9.59 -6.34
C GLU A 243 -7.36 -8.69 -6.51
N VAL A 244 -6.75 -8.23 -5.40
CA VAL A 244 -5.53 -7.42 -5.42
C VAL A 244 -4.35 -8.24 -5.95
N SER A 245 -4.28 -9.53 -5.65
CA SER A 245 -3.23 -10.40 -6.21
C SER A 245 -3.36 -10.54 -7.73
N GLU A 246 -4.59 -10.64 -8.25
CA GLU A 246 -4.84 -10.74 -9.69
C GLU A 246 -4.58 -9.40 -10.38
N ASN A 247 -4.98 -8.29 -9.75
CA ASN A 247 -4.93 -6.93 -10.28
C ASN A 247 -3.79 -6.08 -9.70
N PHE A 248 -2.68 -6.72 -9.31
CA PHE A 248 -1.59 -6.04 -8.58
C PHE A 248 -1.01 -4.85 -9.34
N ALA A 249 -0.80 -4.97 -10.66
CA ALA A 249 -0.33 -3.87 -11.50
C ALA A 249 -1.30 -2.68 -11.49
N ALA A 250 -2.62 -2.93 -11.49
CA ALA A 250 -3.62 -1.86 -11.40
C ALA A 250 -3.57 -1.18 -10.03
N ALA A 251 -3.51 -1.96 -8.94
CA ALA A 251 -3.34 -1.43 -7.59
C ALA A 251 -2.06 -0.57 -7.47
N ARG A 252 -0.94 -1.06 -7.98
CA ARG A 252 0.34 -0.35 -8.04
C ARG A 252 0.23 0.97 -8.81
N ARG A 253 -0.38 0.95 -10.00
CA ARG A 253 -0.56 2.15 -10.84
C ARG A 253 -1.48 3.18 -10.20
N VAL A 254 -2.54 2.76 -9.50
CA VAL A 254 -3.38 3.67 -8.69
C VAL A 254 -2.54 4.35 -7.60
N LEU A 255 -1.68 3.60 -6.89
CA LEU A 255 -0.78 4.15 -5.88
C LEU A 255 0.30 5.07 -6.49
N ASN A 256 0.83 4.75 -7.68
CA ASN A 256 1.76 5.62 -8.39
C ASN A 256 1.08 6.97 -8.70
N PHE A 257 -0.12 6.94 -9.30
CA PHE A 257 -0.89 8.15 -9.61
C PHE A 257 -1.20 8.98 -8.35
N LEU A 258 -1.60 8.32 -7.26
CA LEU A 258 -1.81 8.96 -5.96
C LEU A 258 -0.53 9.66 -5.50
N THR A 259 0.60 8.98 -5.60
CA THR A 259 1.89 9.49 -5.13
C THR A 259 2.33 10.71 -5.90
N ASP A 260 2.26 10.66 -7.23
CA ASP A 260 2.74 11.72 -8.09
C ASP A 260 1.91 13.00 -7.94
N ARG A 261 0.59 12.83 -7.78
CA ARG A 261 -0.35 13.94 -7.75
C ARG A 261 -0.51 14.55 -6.36
N TYR A 262 -0.46 13.73 -5.30
CA TYR A 262 -0.85 14.17 -3.96
C TYR A 262 0.24 14.04 -2.90
N LEU A 263 1.19 13.11 -3.05
CA LEU A 263 2.21 12.86 -2.03
C LEU A 263 3.60 13.42 -2.38
N PHE A 264 3.82 13.96 -3.59
CA PHE A 264 5.18 14.25 -4.06
C PHE A 264 5.94 15.42 -3.40
N PRO A 265 5.42 16.17 -2.40
CA PRO A 265 6.29 16.86 -1.44
C PRO A 265 6.44 16.12 -0.10
N MET A 266 5.44 15.32 0.29
CA MET A 266 5.25 14.87 1.69
C MET A 266 5.64 13.41 1.95
N ARG A 267 5.76 12.57 0.91
CA ARG A 267 6.01 11.12 1.08
C ARG A 267 7.23 10.78 1.93
N ARG A 268 8.32 11.57 1.84
CA ARG A 268 9.53 11.35 2.66
C ARG A 268 9.31 11.67 4.14
N GLN A 269 8.46 12.65 4.42
CA GLN A 269 8.10 13.04 5.78
C GLN A 269 7.12 12.03 6.39
N TRP A 270 6.16 11.54 5.60
CA TRP A 270 5.08 10.68 6.08
C TRP A 270 5.46 9.20 6.24
N PHE A 271 6.41 8.71 5.45
CA PHE A 271 6.85 7.30 5.50
C PHE A 271 8.28 7.11 5.99
N GLY A 272 8.97 8.21 6.33
CA GLY A 272 10.39 8.22 6.69
C GLY A 272 11.33 7.96 5.50
N THR A 273 12.61 8.28 5.67
CA THR A 273 13.69 7.79 4.80
C THR A 273 14.23 6.50 5.40
N GLY A 274 14.15 5.37 4.68
CA GLY A 274 14.79 4.11 5.09
C GLY A 274 16.29 4.26 5.38
#